data_AF-A0A2H0QRJ5-F1
#
_entry.id   AF-A0A2H0QRJ5-F1
#
_cell.length_a   1.000
_cell.length_b   1.000
_cell.length_c   1.000
_cell.angle_alpha   90.00
_cell.angle_beta   90.00
_cell.angle_gamma   90.00
#
_symmetry.space_group_name_H-M   'P 1'
#
loop_
_entity.id
_entity.type
_entity.pdbx_description
1 polymer ?
#
loop_
_entity_poly.entity_id
_entity_poly.type
_entity_poly.pdbx_seq_one_letter_code
_entity_poly.pdbx_strand_id
1 'polypeptide(L)'
;MKKDEEMLNWVSQYLKSLRKAKGWTLEECEQHGWHDWKYLQKIENGQNITLLTFFKLCELYGVDLRLALEKTSSKRREEKRR
;
A
#
# COMPACT_ATOMS: atom_id res chain seq x y z
N MET A 1 14.24 -1.22 17.04
CA MET A 1 13.42 -0.11 16.50
C MET A 1 13.64 0.01 14.98
N LYS A 2 13.31 -1.03 14.19
CA LYS A 2 13.65 -1.10 12.73
C LYS A 2 12.60 -1.82 11.85
N LYS A 3 11.89 -2.83 12.39
CA LYS A 3 10.94 -3.68 11.64
C LYS A 3 9.67 -2.97 11.20
N ASP A 4 9.18 -2.01 11.99
CA ASP A 4 7.90 -1.36 11.74
C ASP A 4 8.05 -0.32 10.61
N GLU A 5 9.16 0.41 10.57
CA GLU A 5 9.48 1.33 9.47
C GLU A 5 9.66 0.61 8.14
N GLU A 6 10.35 -0.53 8.12
CA GLU A 6 10.47 -1.38 6.92
C GLU A 6 9.11 -1.84 6.42
N MET A 7 8.21 -2.21 7.33
CA MET A 7 6.86 -2.65 6.98
C MET A 7 6.04 -1.50 6.41
N LEU A 8 6.05 -0.33 7.06
CA LEU A 8 5.33 0.86 6.60
C LEU A 8 5.83 1.32 5.23
N ASN A 9 7.16 1.29 5.01
CA ASN A 9 7.75 1.61 3.72
C ASN A 9 7.36 0.57 2.65
N TRP A 10 7.33 -0.72 2.97
CA TRP A 10 6.85 -1.73 2.04
C TRP A 10 5.39 -1.50 1.66
N VAL A 11 4.52 -1.22 2.65
CA VAL A 11 3.08 -0.99 2.43
C VAL A 11 2.87 0.24 1.54
N SER A 12 3.56 1.36 1.82
CA SER A 12 3.42 2.59 1.03
C SER A 12 3.82 2.39 -0.43
N GLN A 13 4.96 1.72 -0.67
CA GLN A 13 5.42 1.42 -2.03
C GLN A 13 4.50 0.43 -2.74
N TYR A 14 3.97 -0.56 -2.01
CA TYR A 14 3.03 -1.52 -2.57
C TYR A 14 1.73 -0.84 -3.02
N LEU A 15 1.11 -0.03 -2.17
CA LEU A 15 -0.11 0.73 -2.51
C LEU A 15 0.12 1.65 -3.72
N LYS A 16 1.25 2.37 -3.73
CA LYS A 16 1.66 3.21 -4.87
C LYS A 16 1.82 2.40 -6.16
N SER A 17 2.34 1.18 -6.06
CA SER A 17 2.47 0.29 -7.23
C SER A 17 1.11 -0.17 -7.75
N LEU A 18 0.13 -0.43 -6.87
CA LEU A 18 -1.23 -0.81 -7.28
C LEU A 18 -1.92 0.33 -8.03
N ARG A 19 -1.85 1.55 -7.52
CA ARG A 19 -2.39 2.74 -8.19
C ARG A 19 -1.77 2.92 -9.58
N LYS A 20 -0.44 2.86 -9.66
CA LYS A 20 0.28 2.98 -10.94
C LYS A 20 -0.06 1.87 -11.93
N ALA A 21 -0.26 0.63 -11.45
CA ALA A 21 -0.66 -0.49 -12.31
C ALA A 21 -2.06 -0.31 -12.90
N LYS A 22 -2.95 0.43 -12.21
CA LYS A 22 -4.25 0.85 -12.75
C LYS A 22 -4.15 2.06 -13.70
N GLY A 23 -3.00 2.73 -13.77
CA GLY A 23 -2.81 3.94 -14.55
C GLY A 23 -3.43 5.19 -13.92
N TRP A 24 -3.83 5.14 -12.65
CA TRP A 24 -4.53 6.26 -12.00
C TRP A 24 -3.54 7.29 -11.45
N THR A 25 -3.86 8.57 -11.64
CA THR A 25 -3.31 9.70 -10.88
C THR A 25 -3.82 9.68 -9.43
N LEU A 26 -3.27 10.56 -8.58
CA LEU A 26 -3.75 10.66 -7.20
C LEU A 26 -5.19 11.21 -7.18
N GLU A 27 -5.44 12.23 -8.00
CA GLU A 27 -6.71 12.92 -8.15
C GLU A 27 -7.80 11.99 -8.73
N GLU A 28 -7.46 11.16 -9.71
CA GLU A 28 -8.41 10.16 -10.24
C GLU A 28 -8.81 9.11 -9.20
N CYS A 29 -8.00 8.86 -8.16
CA CYS A 29 -8.43 7.95 -7.10
C CYS A 29 -9.70 8.45 -6.39
N GLU A 30 -9.95 9.76 -6.36
CA GLU A 30 -11.19 10.30 -5.79
C GLU A 30 -12.41 9.93 -6.62
N GLN A 31 -12.26 9.97 -7.94
CA GLN A 31 -13.30 9.55 -8.88
C GLN A 31 -13.60 8.04 -8.77
N HIS A 32 -12.60 7.26 -8.33
CA HIS A 32 -12.73 5.83 -8.09
C HIS A 32 -13.22 5.47 -6.66
N GLY A 33 -13.56 6.46 -5.84
CA GLY A 33 -14.16 6.24 -4.52
C GLY A 33 -13.22 6.42 -3.33
N TRP A 34 -11.99 6.88 -3.56
CA TRP A 34 -11.19 7.43 -2.47
C TRP A 34 -11.70 8.82 -2.08
N HIS A 35 -11.48 9.25 -0.84
CA HIS A 35 -12.13 10.46 -0.31
C HIS A 35 -11.26 11.72 -0.37
N ASP A 36 -9.93 11.57 -0.34
CA ASP A 36 -8.99 12.69 -0.39
C ASP A 36 -7.65 12.22 -0.95
N TRP A 37 -7.30 12.70 -2.14
CA TRP A 37 -6.05 12.36 -2.80
C TRP A 37 -4.82 12.83 -2.03
N LYS A 38 -4.91 13.91 -1.24
CA LYS A 38 -3.80 14.41 -0.40
C LYS A 38 -3.55 13.47 0.77
N TYR A 39 -4.59 12.87 1.33
CA TYR A 39 -4.45 11.82 2.33
C TYR A 39 -3.80 10.57 1.72
N LEU A 40 -4.19 10.18 0.49
CA LEU A 40 -3.52 9.10 -0.26
C LEU A 40 -2.03 9.40 -0.50
N GLN A 41 -1.68 10.63 -0.86
CA GLN A 41 -0.29 11.04 -1.06
C GLN A 41 0.56 10.83 0.20
N LYS A 42 0.02 11.17 1.39
CA LYS A 42 0.70 10.94 2.67
C LYS A 42 0.94 9.44 2.91
N ILE A 43 -0.07 8.62 2.63
CA ILE A 43 0.00 7.16 2.72
C ILE A 43 1.09 6.60 1.80
N GLU A 44 1.13 7.02 0.54
CA GLU A 44 2.15 6.58 -0.43
C GLU A 44 3.57 7.05 -0.08
N ASN A 45 3.69 8.08 0.77
CA ASN A 45 4.96 8.54 1.31
C ASN A 45 5.32 7.89 2.66
N GLY A 46 4.57 6.89 3.12
CA GLY A 46 4.85 6.15 4.36
C GLY A 46 4.25 6.77 5.62
N GLN A 47 3.36 7.75 5.49
CA GLN A 47 2.75 8.46 6.62
C GLN A 47 1.28 8.08 6.81
N ASN A 48 0.78 8.15 8.05
CA ASN A 48 -0.64 7.93 8.37
C ASN A 48 -1.23 6.59 7.90
N ILE A 49 -0.41 5.56 7.81
CA ILE A 49 -0.85 4.22 7.42
C ILE A 49 -1.42 3.52 8.65
N THR A 50 -2.71 3.20 8.59
CA THR A 50 -3.37 2.32 9.57
C THR A 50 -3.82 1.03 8.89
N LEU A 51 -4.10 -0.02 9.67
CA LEU A 51 -4.66 -1.26 9.13
C LEU A 51 -5.98 -1.03 8.40
N LEU A 52 -6.83 -0.12 8.90
CA LEU A 52 -8.10 0.23 8.26
C LEU A 52 -7.87 0.94 6.93
N THR A 53 -6.91 1.86 6.88
CA THR A 53 -6.54 2.57 5.65
C THR A 53 -6.02 1.60 4.59
N PHE A 54 -5.16 0.66 5.00
CA PHE A 54 -4.64 -0.39 4.11
C PHE A 54 -5.75 -1.28 3.57
N PHE A 55 -6.66 -1.73 4.43
CA PHE A 55 -7.82 -2.54 4.04
C PHE A 55 -8.70 -1.84 3.00
N LYS A 56 -9.08 -0.57 3.25
CA LYS A 56 -9.89 0.22 2.31
C LYS A 56 -9.22 0.39 0.95
N LEU A 57 -7.90 0.56 0.92
CA LEU A 57 -7.16 0.68 -0.33
C LEU A 57 -7.02 -0.66 -1.06
N CYS A 58 -6.89 -1.77 -0.34
CA CYS A 58 -6.99 -3.10 -0.94
C CYS A 58 -8.35 -3.30 -1.62
N GLU A 59 -9.45 -2.93 -0.96
CA GLU A 59 -10.78 -2.97 -1.56
C GLU A 59 -10.88 -2.06 -2.80
N LEU A 60 -10.44 -0.80 -2.69
CA LEU A 60 -10.45 0.17 -3.79
C LEU A 60 -9.72 -0.37 -5.04
N TYR A 61 -8.56 -1.01 -4.84
CA TYR A 61 -7.76 -1.53 -5.94
C TYR A 61 -8.19 -2.94 -6.40
N GLY A 62 -9.13 -3.58 -5.70
CA GLY A 62 -9.61 -4.93 -5.99
C GLY A 62 -8.59 -6.01 -5.66
N VAL A 63 -7.86 -5.85 -4.56
CA VAL A 63 -6.82 -6.77 -4.09
C VAL A 63 -7.29 -7.51 -2.84
N ASP A 64 -7.11 -8.83 -2.84
CA ASP A 64 -7.32 -9.64 -1.65
C ASP A 64 -6.25 -9.32 -0.58
N LEU A 65 -6.71 -8.92 0.61
CA LEU A 65 -5.85 -8.56 1.73
C LEU A 65 -4.88 -9.68 2.12
N ARG A 66 -5.33 -10.93 2.10
CA ARG A 66 -4.51 -12.09 2.46
C ARG A 66 -3.34 -12.23 1.50
N LEU A 67 -3.61 -12.10 0.19
CA LEU A 67 -2.56 -12.15 -0.84
C LEU A 67 -1.57 -10.99 -0.70
N ALA A 68 -2.06 -9.80 -0.33
CA ALA A 68 -1.20 -8.65 -0.08
C ALA A 68 -0.22 -8.91 1.09
N LEU A 69 -0.70 -9.48 2.20
CA LEU A 69 0.11 -9.79 3.38
C LEU A 69 1.12 -10.94 3.13
N GLU A 70 0.77 -11.92 2.30
CA GLU A 70 1.67 -13.02 1.92
C GLU A 70 2.86 -12.54 1.06
N LYS A 71 2.70 -11.48 0.27
CA LYS A 71 3.80 -10.85 -0.46
C LYS A 71 4.82 -10.20 0.50
N THR A 72 4.38 -9.68 1.64
CA THR A 72 5.27 -9.13 2.67
C THR A 72 6.16 -10.21 3.31
N SER A 73 5.60 -11.41 3.54
CA SER A 73 6.33 -12.51 4.19
C SER A 73 7.28 -13.24 3.24
N SER A 74 6.97 -13.26 1.94
CA SER A 74 7.78 -13.92 0.91
C SER A 74 9.07 -13.15 0.59
N LYS A 75 9.02 -11.82 0.48
CA LYS A 75 10.23 -10.98 0.29
C LYS A 75 11.27 -11.19 1.42
N ARG A 76 10.81 -11.35 2.67
CA ARG A 76 11.69 -11.64 3.83
C ARG A 76 12.43 -12.97 3.75
N ARG A 77 11.92 -13.95 2.99
CA ARG A 77 12.58 -15.27 2.84
C ARG A 77 13.66 -15.26 1.77
N GLU A 78 13.50 -14.46 0.72
CA GLU A 78 14.51 -14.29 -0.34
C GLU A 78 15.69 -13.44 0.13
N GLU A 79 15.43 -12.39 0.90
CA GLU A 79 16.47 -11.50 1.43
C GLU A 79 17.36 -12.17 2.48
N LYS A 80 16.83 -13.16 3.23
CA LYS A 80 17.59 -13.98 4.19
C LYS A 80 18.43 -15.10 3.54
N ARG A 81 18.23 -15.38 2.25
CA ARG A 81 18.94 -16.43 1.50
C ARG A 81 20.12 -15.87 0.70
N ARG A 82 20.32 -14.56 0.71
CA ARG A 82 21.49 -13.86 0.16
C ARG A 82 22.38 -13.41 1.30
#